data_AF-A0A1Q9A3R2-F1
#
_entry.id   AF-A0A1Q9A3R2-F1
#
_cell.length_a   1.000
_cell.length_b   1.000
_cell.length_c   1.000
_cell.angle_alpha   90.00
_cell.angle_beta   90.00
_cell.angle_gamma   90.00
#
_symmetry.space_group_name_H-M   'P 1'
#
loop_
_entity.id
_entity.type
_entity.pdbx_description
1 polymer ?
#
loop_
_entity_poly.entity_id
_entity_poly.type
_entity_poly.pdbx_seq_one_letter_code
_entity_poly.pdbx_strand_id
1 'polypeptide(L)'
;MADRAPTIDEIDNVDKLEAYLRTRPVEEAQVIAFRSALRIMPFLAQAAFLRNDIHLAGRLRVSAFRALFLCWADLRYRNEIADLQLNIDAAAVAADSSDVAAHNASVHTAALTLIDSARVSARAAASATYRLNIDSIHQAKRVLIGTIYAVGERPIVWHLVRHDLSIIANAGAYSLLQSPLWPGGEVPEKVKQADAAFWKDISSLGVEWTPIWDWYSHVKSGMLPFENLRGIFENVVTGLGQEGNEFWDRNPEVVMKDIFERLTLLPRQPPEPEPGPGPQYDIIDGKLSIVASAPLEDEITPQLRLFERLQRDVERLVNAADRIDNSHPNLAFSIREYGTLLDTSLAELDVTGVWSVGSSLAGFAQSFREQNRNRTLAEPLEPEVDGLLQSVIRQHGAFIMGFEEGRDLVDRADRFALDTETTRGLEESGNPLIAELASNADLVHDDTRAVHRSVNNYVQEFGWASGRVGYAAYLLVRNAVRVVIRWAVFYGFKDAVEGVSAASGFPSLKAAISFIYNFASPLLVFFASSPEMLAYVQWAFYITQQVFKSD
;
A
#
# COMPACT_ATOMS: atom_id res chain seq x y z
N MET A 1 24.26 -31.16 -46.93
CA MET A 1 22.89 -31.64 -46.66
C MET A 1 22.24 -30.59 -45.77
N ALA A 2 21.09 -30.08 -46.21
CA ALA A 2 20.59 -28.75 -45.89
C ALA A 2 20.48 -28.41 -44.39
N ASP A 3 20.87 -27.16 -44.11
CA ASP A 3 20.79 -26.38 -42.86
C ASP A 3 19.36 -26.22 -42.32
N ARG A 4 18.65 -27.32 -42.03
CA ARG A 4 17.39 -27.21 -41.29
C ARG A 4 17.68 -27.23 -39.79
N ALA A 5 17.11 -26.27 -39.06
CA ALA A 5 17.10 -26.32 -37.61
C ALA A 5 16.42 -27.64 -37.15
N PRO A 6 16.96 -28.31 -36.11
CA PRO A 6 16.37 -29.55 -35.61
C PRO A 6 14.94 -29.30 -35.10
N THR A 7 14.07 -30.30 -35.21
CA THR A 7 12.75 -30.23 -34.56
C THR A 7 12.87 -30.46 -33.05
N ILE A 8 11.85 -30.09 -32.26
CA ILE A 8 11.87 -30.28 -30.80
C ILE A 8 12.16 -31.75 -30.44
N ASP A 9 11.53 -32.71 -31.14
CA ASP A 9 11.72 -34.15 -30.89
C ASP A 9 13.13 -34.65 -31.19
N GLU A 10 13.85 -33.99 -32.10
CA GLU A 10 15.22 -34.36 -32.51
C GLU A 10 16.28 -33.90 -31.47
N ILE A 11 15.92 -33.06 -30.49
CA ILE A 11 16.85 -32.47 -29.50
C ILE A 11 17.21 -33.49 -28.41
N ASP A 12 18.44 -33.99 -28.47
CA ASP A 12 19.02 -34.99 -27.53
C ASP A 12 20.45 -34.63 -27.06
N ASN A 13 20.94 -33.47 -27.48
CA ASN A 13 22.25 -32.95 -27.16
C ASN A 13 22.27 -31.42 -27.27
N VAL A 14 23.34 -30.85 -26.72
CA VAL A 14 23.47 -29.42 -26.52
C VAL A 14 23.69 -28.67 -27.83
N ASP A 15 24.34 -29.28 -28.81
CA ASP A 15 24.57 -28.65 -30.12
C ASP A 15 23.26 -28.56 -30.93
N LYS A 16 22.39 -29.57 -30.82
CA LYS A 16 21.04 -29.51 -31.41
C LYS A 16 20.16 -28.48 -30.73
N LEU A 17 20.20 -28.37 -29.40
CA LEU A 17 19.46 -27.31 -28.70
C LEU A 17 19.97 -25.91 -29.10
N GLU A 18 21.28 -25.74 -29.19
CA GLU A 18 21.90 -24.48 -29.65
C GLU A 18 21.46 -24.13 -31.07
N ALA A 19 21.50 -25.10 -32.00
CA ALA A 19 21.02 -24.90 -33.37
C ALA A 19 19.53 -24.55 -33.43
N TYR A 20 18.70 -25.15 -32.57
CA TYR A 20 17.29 -24.81 -32.43
C TYR A 20 17.12 -23.36 -31.95
N LEU A 21 17.69 -23.02 -30.79
CA LEU A 21 17.50 -21.72 -30.14
C LEU A 21 18.05 -20.54 -30.96
N ARG A 22 19.07 -20.74 -31.81
CA ARG A 22 19.56 -19.72 -32.75
C ARG A 22 18.49 -19.20 -33.72
N THR A 23 17.45 -20.01 -33.95
CA THR A 23 16.33 -19.65 -34.83
C THR A 23 15.11 -19.12 -34.08
N ARG A 24 15.22 -18.96 -32.76
CA ARG A 24 14.13 -18.58 -31.86
C ARG A 24 14.35 -17.21 -31.24
N PRO A 25 13.29 -16.58 -30.69
CA PRO A 25 13.43 -15.38 -29.87
C PRO A 25 14.32 -15.63 -28.64
N VAL A 26 15.05 -14.60 -28.20
CA VAL A 26 16.03 -14.67 -27.09
C VAL A 26 15.37 -15.13 -25.79
N GLU A 27 14.10 -14.76 -25.62
CA GLU A 27 13.22 -15.12 -24.50
C GLU A 27 13.17 -16.62 -24.25
N GLU A 28 13.10 -17.40 -25.32
CA GLU A 28 13.01 -18.85 -25.22
C GLU A 28 14.32 -19.42 -24.66
N ALA A 29 15.46 -18.89 -25.11
CA ALA A 29 16.76 -19.28 -24.58
C ALA A 29 16.90 -18.90 -23.09
N GLN A 30 16.44 -17.70 -22.71
CA GLN A 30 16.48 -17.23 -21.32
C GLN A 30 15.62 -18.07 -20.38
N VAL A 31 14.37 -18.38 -20.75
CA VAL A 31 13.49 -19.21 -19.91
C VAL A 31 14.02 -20.64 -19.79
N ILE A 32 14.59 -21.20 -20.86
CA ILE A 32 15.21 -22.54 -20.81
C ILE A 32 16.45 -22.53 -19.90
N ALA A 33 17.29 -21.50 -19.98
CA ALA A 33 18.43 -21.33 -19.07
C ALA A 33 17.96 -21.21 -17.61
N PHE A 34 16.98 -20.34 -17.35
CA PHE A 34 16.39 -20.13 -16.02
C PHE A 34 15.86 -21.42 -15.41
N ARG A 35 15.02 -22.17 -16.14
CA ARG A 35 14.45 -23.43 -15.63
C ARG A 35 15.52 -24.50 -15.41
N SER A 36 16.51 -24.57 -16.28
CA SER A 36 17.63 -25.51 -16.11
C SER A 36 18.49 -25.16 -14.88
N ALA A 37 18.65 -23.87 -14.57
CA ALA A 37 19.33 -23.37 -13.38
C ALA A 37 18.51 -23.63 -12.10
N LEU A 38 17.20 -23.40 -12.17
CA LEU A 38 16.29 -23.65 -11.05
C LEU A 38 16.26 -25.14 -10.66
N ARG A 39 16.36 -26.06 -11.63
CA ARG A 39 16.42 -27.52 -11.40
C ARG A 39 17.62 -27.96 -10.56
N ILE A 40 18.68 -27.16 -10.53
CA ILE A 40 19.90 -27.46 -9.79
C ILE A 40 20.11 -26.60 -8.55
N MET A 41 19.21 -25.65 -8.27
CA MET A 41 19.26 -24.82 -7.05
C MET A 41 19.34 -25.65 -5.75
N PRO A 42 18.62 -26.79 -5.58
CA PRO A 42 18.72 -27.59 -4.36
C PRO A 42 20.12 -28.13 -4.05
N PHE A 43 20.97 -28.26 -5.07
CA PHE A 43 22.36 -28.69 -4.87
C PHE A 43 23.21 -27.62 -4.21
N LEU A 44 22.72 -26.38 -4.05
CA LEU A 44 23.35 -25.36 -3.19
C LEU A 44 23.43 -25.80 -1.72
N ALA A 45 22.58 -26.73 -1.27
CA ALA A 45 22.70 -27.34 0.05
C ALA A 45 24.08 -27.96 0.30
N GLN A 46 24.78 -28.35 -0.78
CA GLN A 46 26.13 -28.89 -0.70
C GLN A 46 27.16 -27.82 -0.34
N ALA A 47 26.84 -26.53 -0.45
CA ALA A 47 27.65 -25.45 0.08
C ALA A 47 27.77 -25.52 1.61
N ALA A 48 26.85 -26.20 2.30
CA ALA A 48 26.95 -26.49 3.73
C ALA A 48 28.19 -27.32 4.10
N PHE A 49 28.84 -27.98 3.13
CA PHE A 49 30.11 -28.69 3.33
C PHE A 49 31.33 -27.75 3.34
N LEU A 50 31.18 -26.48 2.95
CA LEU A 50 32.20 -25.43 3.13
C LEU A 50 32.29 -24.96 4.60
N ARG A 51 32.09 -25.86 5.58
CA ARG A 51 31.91 -25.54 7.02
C ARG A 51 33.02 -24.69 7.64
N ASN A 52 34.19 -24.63 7.01
CA ASN A 52 35.33 -23.83 7.48
C ASN A 52 35.19 -22.33 7.13
N ASP A 53 34.23 -21.94 6.27
CA ASP A 53 33.94 -20.54 5.94
C ASP A 53 32.41 -20.32 5.74
N ILE A 54 31.73 -20.11 6.87
CA ILE A 54 30.28 -19.85 6.94
C ILE A 54 29.90 -18.62 6.10
N HIS A 55 30.76 -17.59 6.06
CA HIS A 55 30.50 -16.37 5.30
C HIS A 55 30.55 -16.60 3.80
N LEU A 56 31.47 -17.43 3.31
CA LEU A 56 31.53 -17.82 1.90
C LEU A 56 30.31 -18.64 1.48
N ALA A 57 29.88 -19.60 2.31
CA ALA A 57 28.68 -20.37 2.05
C ALA A 57 27.41 -19.49 2.02
N GLY A 58 27.30 -18.52 2.94
CA GLY A 58 26.22 -17.53 2.94
C GLY A 58 26.21 -16.67 1.68
N ARG A 59 27.37 -16.14 1.27
CA ARG A 59 27.49 -15.34 0.05
C ARG A 59 27.12 -16.11 -1.22
N LEU A 60 27.50 -17.39 -1.31
CA LEU A 60 27.14 -18.22 -2.44
C LEU A 60 25.62 -18.42 -2.54
N ARG A 61 24.94 -18.67 -1.41
CA ARG A 61 23.48 -18.81 -1.36
C ARG A 61 22.78 -17.52 -1.78
N VAL A 62 23.18 -16.38 -1.20
CA VAL A 62 22.60 -15.07 -1.53
C VAL A 62 22.85 -14.71 -2.98
N SER A 63 24.04 -14.97 -3.52
CA SER A 63 24.37 -14.66 -4.92
C SER A 63 23.56 -15.53 -5.89
N ALA A 64 23.43 -16.82 -5.62
CA ALA A 64 22.63 -17.73 -6.44
C ALA A 64 21.13 -17.39 -6.37
N PHE A 65 20.63 -17.07 -5.17
CA PHE A 65 19.26 -16.60 -4.98
C PHE A 65 19.01 -15.29 -5.75
N ARG A 66 19.87 -14.27 -5.54
CA ARG A 66 19.80 -12.98 -6.22
C ARG A 66 19.72 -13.15 -7.74
N ALA A 67 20.64 -13.93 -8.32
CA ALA A 67 20.69 -14.12 -9.77
C ALA A 67 19.43 -14.82 -10.32
N LEU A 68 18.95 -15.89 -9.66
CA LEU A 68 17.71 -16.57 -10.08
C LEU A 68 16.47 -15.69 -9.88
N PHE A 69 16.40 -14.98 -8.75
CA PHE A 69 15.30 -14.09 -8.42
C PHE A 69 15.18 -12.96 -9.45
N LEU A 70 16.30 -12.30 -9.77
CA LEU A 70 16.33 -11.23 -10.77
C LEU A 70 15.98 -11.75 -12.18
N CYS A 71 16.48 -12.93 -12.56
CA CYS A 71 16.11 -13.56 -13.83
C CYS A 71 14.60 -13.80 -13.92
N TRP A 72 14.03 -14.40 -12.87
CA TRP A 72 12.61 -14.66 -12.79
C TRP A 72 11.77 -13.37 -12.82
N ALA A 73 12.20 -12.34 -12.09
CA ALA A 73 11.53 -11.04 -12.06
C ALA A 73 11.57 -10.35 -13.43
N ASP A 74 12.71 -10.31 -14.11
CA ASP A 74 12.84 -9.74 -15.47
C ASP A 74 11.95 -10.48 -16.48
N LEU A 75 11.96 -11.81 -16.45
CA LEU A 75 11.13 -12.63 -17.33
C LEU A 75 9.62 -12.44 -17.08
N ARG A 76 9.23 -12.04 -15.87
CA ARG A 76 7.83 -11.80 -15.48
C ARG A 76 7.37 -10.35 -15.72
N TYR A 77 8.22 -9.36 -15.47
CA TYR A 77 7.89 -7.92 -15.40
C TYR A 77 8.59 -7.05 -16.44
N ARG A 78 9.03 -7.67 -17.53
CA ARG A 78 9.88 -7.14 -18.61
C ARG A 78 9.66 -5.70 -19.10
N ASN A 79 8.49 -5.10 -18.89
CA ASN A 79 8.16 -3.74 -19.35
C ASN A 79 8.31 -2.65 -18.29
N GLU A 80 8.53 -3.00 -17.02
CA GLU A 80 8.44 -2.04 -15.91
C GLU A 80 9.79 -1.69 -15.27
N ILE A 81 10.87 -2.40 -15.62
CA ILE A 81 12.12 -2.29 -14.87
C ILE A 81 13.33 -2.17 -15.81
N ALA A 82 13.52 -0.97 -16.38
CA ALA A 82 14.62 -0.67 -17.29
C ALA A 82 16.02 -0.85 -16.63
N ASP A 83 16.11 -0.71 -15.31
CA ASP A 83 17.39 -0.70 -14.56
C ASP A 83 17.79 -2.06 -13.96
N LEU A 84 16.97 -3.11 -14.09
CA LEU A 84 17.30 -4.43 -13.53
C LEU A 84 18.54 -5.05 -14.18
N GLN A 85 18.85 -4.66 -15.42
CA GLN A 85 19.95 -5.21 -16.21
C GLN A 85 21.31 -5.02 -15.55
N LEU A 86 21.56 -3.84 -14.97
CA LEU A 86 22.84 -3.54 -14.32
C LEU A 86 23.01 -4.34 -13.03
N ASN A 87 21.91 -4.57 -12.31
CA ASN A 87 21.88 -5.43 -11.12
C ASN A 87 22.00 -6.91 -11.46
N ILE A 88 21.45 -7.32 -12.59
CA ILE A 88 21.57 -8.66 -13.18
C ILE A 88 23.03 -8.98 -13.49
N ASP A 89 23.73 -8.09 -14.19
CA ASP A 89 25.12 -8.30 -14.61
C ASP A 89 26.03 -8.33 -13.39
N ALA A 90 25.75 -7.48 -12.39
CA ALA A 90 26.49 -7.48 -11.15
C ALA A 90 26.22 -8.72 -10.28
N ALA A 91 24.98 -9.22 -10.24
CA ALA A 91 24.64 -10.48 -9.57
C ALA A 91 25.40 -11.65 -10.20
N ALA A 92 25.58 -11.64 -11.53
CA ALA A 92 26.34 -12.64 -12.24
C ALA A 92 27.84 -12.60 -11.87
N VAL A 93 28.44 -11.41 -11.85
CA VAL A 93 29.85 -11.23 -11.41
C VAL A 93 30.05 -11.60 -9.94
N ALA A 94 29.09 -11.30 -9.06
CA ALA A 94 29.13 -11.68 -7.65
C ALA A 94 29.09 -13.21 -7.46
N ALA A 95 28.29 -13.90 -8.26
CA ALA A 95 28.25 -15.37 -8.26
C ALA A 95 29.58 -15.98 -8.76
N ASP A 96 30.16 -15.42 -9.83
CA ASP A 96 31.45 -15.87 -10.38
C ASP A 96 32.63 -15.62 -9.41
N SER A 97 32.66 -14.47 -8.75
CA SER A 97 33.72 -14.13 -7.77
C SER A 97 33.63 -14.98 -6.49
N SER A 98 32.41 -15.27 -6.02
CA SER A 98 32.18 -16.19 -4.90
C SER A 98 32.63 -17.62 -5.22
N ASP A 99 32.53 -18.02 -6.49
CA ASP A 99 32.99 -19.30 -7.00
C ASP A 99 34.54 -19.41 -7.03
N VAL A 100 35.25 -18.38 -7.51
CA VAL A 100 36.73 -18.36 -7.45
C VAL A 100 37.23 -18.48 -6.01
N ALA A 101 36.58 -17.81 -5.06
CA ALA A 101 36.92 -17.91 -3.64
C ALA A 101 36.65 -19.31 -3.07
N ALA A 102 35.54 -19.95 -3.43
CA ALA A 102 35.20 -21.32 -3.02
C ALA A 102 36.16 -22.37 -3.60
N HIS A 103 36.62 -22.17 -4.84
CA HIS A 103 37.62 -23.03 -5.47
C HIS A 103 38.96 -23.02 -4.71
N ASN A 104 39.43 -21.84 -4.32
CA ASN A 104 40.70 -21.68 -3.62
C ASN A 104 40.65 -22.16 -2.16
N ALA A 105 39.47 -22.22 -1.54
CA ALA A 105 39.29 -22.68 -0.16
C ALA A 105 39.20 -24.21 0.00
N SER A 106 39.12 -24.98 -1.10
CA SER A 106 38.88 -26.43 -1.08
C SER A 106 40.17 -27.25 -1.19
N VAL A 107 40.44 -28.08 -0.16
CA VAL A 107 41.64 -28.96 -0.10
C VAL A 107 41.29 -30.45 -0.36
N HIS A 108 40.03 -30.81 -0.63
CA HIS A 108 39.58 -32.20 -0.72
C HIS A 108 38.81 -32.55 -2.01
N THR A 109 39.19 -33.67 -2.65
CA THR A 109 38.68 -34.12 -3.95
C THR A 109 37.17 -34.46 -3.96
N ALA A 110 36.61 -34.92 -2.83
CA ALA A 110 35.17 -35.12 -2.68
C ALA A 110 34.39 -33.80 -2.50
N ALA A 111 35.05 -32.75 -1.99
CA ALA A 111 34.48 -31.40 -1.96
C ALA A 111 34.47 -30.79 -3.37
N LEU A 112 35.38 -31.17 -4.27
CA LEU A 112 35.42 -30.65 -5.65
C LEU A 112 34.19 -31.04 -6.48
N THR A 113 33.67 -32.27 -6.40
CA THR A 113 32.45 -32.67 -7.12
C THR A 113 31.17 -32.03 -6.57
N LEU A 114 31.17 -31.71 -5.28
CA LEU A 114 30.06 -31.05 -4.57
C LEU A 114 30.06 -29.52 -4.79
N ILE A 115 31.25 -28.90 -4.72
CA ILE A 115 31.49 -27.50 -5.12
C ILE A 115 31.19 -27.32 -6.60
N ASP A 116 31.52 -28.29 -7.46
CA ASP A 116 31.20 -28.25 -8.88
C ASP A 116 29.69 -28.17 -9.15
N SER A 117 28.86 -28.84 -8.33
CA SER A 117 27.40 -28.80 -8.48
C SER A 117 26.82 -27.46 -8.01
N ALA A 118 27.25 -26.94 -6.86
CA ALA A 118 26.85 -25.62 -6.37
C ALA A 118 27.40 -24.48 -7.27
N ARG A 119 28.62 -24.63 -7.80
CA ARG A 119 29.27 -23.76 -8.81
C ARG A 119 28.46 -23.70 -10.08
N VAL A 120 28.07 -24.86 -10.59
CA VAL A 120 27.24 -24.96 -11.78
C VAL A 120 25.89 -24.29 -11.53
N SER A 121 25.28 -24.44 -10.35
CA SER A 121 24.01 -23.77 -10.00
C SER A 121 24.14 -22.25 -9.90
N ALA A 122 25.17 -21.74 -9.21
CA ALA A 122 25.40 -20.30 -9.07
C ALA A 122 25.77 -19.63 -10.40
N ARG A 123 26.63 -20.27 -11.20
CA ARG A 123 26.97 -19.81 -12.56
C ARG A 123 25.78 -19.92 -13.50
N ALA A 124 24.98 -20.98 -13.41
CA ALA A 124 23.78 -21.14 -14.22
C ALA A 124 22.71 -20.08 -13.93
N ALA A 125 22.52 -19.78 -12.65
CA ALA A 125 21.66 -18.69 -12.18
C ALA A 125 22.11 -17.33 -12.74
N ALA A 126 23.40 -17.04 -12.61
CA ALA A 126 24.06 -15.86 -13.15
C ALA A 126 23.96 -15.73 -14.68
N SER A 127 23.90 -16.87 -15.38
CA SER A 127 23.97 -16.92 -16.84
C SER A 127 22.60 -16.86 -17.52
N ALA A 128 21.50 -17.10 -16.80
CA ALA A 128 20.14 -17.07 -17.33
C ALA A 128 19.61 -15.64 -17.61
N THR A 129 20.34 -14.61 -17.17
CA THR A 129 19.91 -13.20 -17.15
C THR A 129 20.39 -12.37 -18.34
N TYR A 130 21.22 -12.90 -19.25
CA TYR A 130 21.77 -12.14 -20.39
C TYR A 130 20.77 -11.94 -21.54
N ARG A 131 20.75 -10.76 -22.17
CA ARG A 131 19.83 -10.37 -23.26
C ARG A 131 20.40 -10.44 -24.69
N LEU A 132 21.70 -10.67 -24.87
CA LEU A 132 22.28 -10.83 -26.22
C LEU A 132 22.04 -12.25 -26.73
N ASN A 133 21.44 -12.37 -27.93
CA ASN A 133 20.98 -13.65 -28.49
C ASN A 133 22.05 -14.75 -28.45
N ILE A 134 23.29 -14.44 -28.87
CA ILE A 134 24.38 -15.41 -28.90
C ILE A 134 24.82 -15.83 -27.49
N ASP A 135 24.87 -14.89 -26.55
CA ASP A 135 25.29 -15.17 -25.18
C ASP A 135 24.23 -16.00 -24.44
N SER A 136 22.94 -15.65 -24.53
CA SER A 136 21.85 -16.40 -23.90
C SER A 136 21.83 -17.86 -24.37
N ILE A 137 22.13 -18.12 -25.65
CA ILE A 137 22.21 -19.47 -26.21
C ILE A 137 23.42 -20.24 -25.65
N HIS A 138 24.61 -19.64 -25.64
CA HIS A 138 25.80 -20.27 -25.05
C HIS A 138 25.62 -20.55 -23.55
N GLN A 139 24.90 -19.68 -22.86
CA GLN A 139 24.59 -19.83 -21.45
C GLN A 139 23.58 -20.95 -21.19
N ALA A 140 22.48 -21.02 -21.96
CA ALA A 140 21.55 -22.15 -21.89
C ALA A 140 22.27 -23.50 -22.07
N LYS A 141 23.22 -23.55 -23.01
CA LYS A 141 24.12 -24.69 -23.24
C LYS A 141 24.94 -25.06 -22.00
N ARG A 142 25.59 -24.09 -21.36
CA ARG A 142 26.42 -24.30 -20.16
C ARG A 142 25.60 -24.78 -18.96
N VAL A 143 24.47 -24.12 -18.70
CA VAL A 143 23.56 -24.50 -17.61
C VAL A 143 23.10 -25.94 -17.78
N LEU A 144 22.72 -26.31 -19.00
CA LEU A 144 22.18 -27.62 -19.29
C LEU A 144 23.20 -28.74 -19.13
N ILE A 145 24.46 -28.52 -19.54
CA ILE A 145 25.57 -29.43 -19.24
C ILE A 145 25.64 -29.66 -17.72
N GLY A 146 25.54 -28.57 -16.97
CA GLY A 146 25.44 -28.57 -15.53
C GLY A 146 24.31 -29.42 -14.95
N THR A 147 23.09 -29.21 -15.43
CA THR A 147 21.90 -29.97 -15.05
C THR A 147 22.08 -31.46 -15.34
N ILE A 148 22.66 -31.82 -16.49
CA ILE A 148 22.94 -33.22 -16.85
C ILE A 148 23.89 -33.87 -15.84
N TYR A 149 24.97 -33.18 -15.44
CA TYR A 149 25.90 -33.69 -14.43
C TYR A 149 25.26 -33.81 -13.04
N ALA A 150 24.51 -32.79 -12.62
CA ALA A 150 23.90 -32.75 -11.30
C ALA A 150 22.79 -33.81 -11.14
N VAL A 151 21.88 -33.89 -12.11
CA VAL A 151 20.78 -34.86 -12.12
C VAL A 151 21.31 -36.28 -12.36
N GLY A 152 22.33 -36.44 -13.21
CA GLY A 152 22.95 -37.74 -13.52
C GLY A 152 22.18 -38.60 -14.54
N GLU A 153 20.96 -38.19 -14.90
CA GLU A 153 20.06 -38.93 -15.80
C GLU A 153 19.82 -38.15 -17.10
N ARG A 154 20.80 -38.23 -18.01
CA ARG A 154 20.78 -37.50 -19.30
C ARG A 154 19.44 -37.64 -20.08
N PRO A 155 18.81 -38.82 -20.20
CA PRO A 155 17.54 -38.96 -20.91
C PRO A 155 16.39 -38.12 -20.31
N ILE A 156 16.31 -38.06 -18.97
CA ILE A 156 15.28 -37.27 -18.27
C ILE A 156 15.49 -35.79 -18.55
N VAL A 157 16.72 -35.30 -18.49
CA VAL A 157 17.01 -33.87 -18.73
C VAL A 157 16.60 -33.45 -20.15
N TRP A 158 16.88 -34.27 -21.17
CA TRP A 158 16.44 -33.97 -22.54
C TRP A 158 14.93 -34.12 -22.73
N HIS A 159 14.28 -35.02 -21.99
CA HIS A 159 12.81 -35.07 -21.96
C HIS A 159 12.21 -33.76 -21.41
N LEU A 160 12.75 -33.24 -20.31
CA LEU A 160 12.31 -31.99 -19.69
C LEU A 160 12.53 -30.78 -20.59
N VAL A 161 13.68 -30.69 -21.27
CA VAL A 161 13.94 -29.61 -22.24
C VAL A 161 12.94 -29.65 -23.39
N ARG A 162 12.66 -30.82 -23.96
CA ARG A 162 11.68 -30.97 -25.04
C ARG A 162 10.26 -30.64 -24.58
N HIS A 163 9.92 -31.00 -23.34
CA HIS A 163 8.65 -30.63 -22.74
C HIS A 163 8.53 -29.11 -22.56
N ASP A 164 9.55 -28.46 -21.99
CA ASP A 164 9.58 -27.00 -21.83
C ASP A 164 9.47 -26.28 -23.20
N LEU A 165 10.21 -26.72 -24.21
CA LEU A 165 10.13 -26.18 -25.58
C LEU A 165 8.75 -26.38 -26.20
N SER A 166 8.10 -27.52 -25.94
CA SER A 166 6.73 -27.76 -26.41
C SER A 166 5.72 -26.81 -25.78
N ILE A 167 5.85 -26.49 -24.48
CA ILE A 167 5.00 -25.49 -23.83
C ILE A 167 5.24 -24.11 -24.43
N ILE A 168 6.51 -23.72 -24.63
CA ILE A 168 6.84 -22.42 -25.25
C ILE A 168 6.20 -22.32 -26.63
N ALA A 169 6.33 -23.37 -27.46
CA ALA A 169 5.77 -23.39 -28.81
C ALA A 169 4.25 -23.27 -28.83
N ASN A 170 3.56 -23.81 -27.82
CA ASN A 170 2.09 -23.86 -27.78
C ASN A 170 1.44 -22.69 -27.02
N ALA A 171 2.08 -22.20 -25.95
CA ALA A 171 1.49 -21.26 -24.99
C ALA A 171 2.41 -20.07 -24.64
N GLY A 172 3.62 -20.03 -25.19
CA GLY A 172 4.58 -18.96 -24.96
C GLY A 172 5.44 -19.11 -23.71
N ALA A 173 6.50 -18.30 -23.65
CA ALA A 173 7.51 -18.33 -22.58
C ALA A 173 6.94 -17.98 -21.20
N TYR A 174 5.98 -17.04 -21.14
CA TYR A 174 5.33 -16.65 -19.88
C TYR A 174 4.52 -17.79 -19.27
N SER A 175 3.77 -18.55 -20.09
CA SER A 175 3.02 -19.72 -19.62
C SER A 175 3.93 -20.81 -19.05
N LEU A 176 5.13 -20.97 -19.63
CA LEU A 176 6.12 -21.91 -19.10
C LEU A 176 6.61 -21.50 -17.70
N LEU A 177 6.75 -20.20 -17.40
CA LEU A 177 7.15 -19.71 -16.07
C LEU A 177 6.10 -20.01 -14.98
N GLN A 178 4.82 -20.12 -15.37
CA GLN A 178 3.73 -20.49 -14.46
C GLN A 178 3.48 -22.00 -14.40
N SER A 179 4.30 -22.80 -15.09
CA SER A 179 4.17 -24.26 -15.10
C SER A 179 5.13 -24.91 -14.10
N PRO A 180 4.74 -26.05 -13.50
CA PRO A 180 5.63 -26.82 -12.64
C PRO A 180 6.97 -27.13 -13.31
N LEU A 181 8.05 -27.12 -12.53
CA LEU A 181 9.40 -27.39 -13.02
C LEU A 181 9.60 -28.84 -13.46
N TRP A 182 8.86 -29.75 -12.82
CA TRP A 182 8.86 -31.19 -13.04
C TRP A 182 7.46 -31.63 -13.49
N PRO A 183 7.22 -31.85 -14.80
CA PRO A 183 5.92 -32.25 -15.31
C PRO A 183 5.49 -33.60 -14.73
N GLY A 184 4.19 -33.72 -14.42
CA GLY A 184 3.64 -34.95 -13.83
C GLY A 184 4.12 -35.27 -12.40
N GLY A 185 4.92 -34.40 -11.76
CA GLY A 185 5.47 -34.65 -10.43
C GLY A 185 6.62 -35.66 -10.39
N GLU A 186 7.13 -36.09 -11.55
CA GLU A 186 8.24 -37.05 -11.65
C GLU A 186 9.58 -36.35 -11.37
N VAL A 187 9.89 -36.16 -10.09
CA VAL A 187 11.18 -35.63 -9.64
C VAL A 187 12.17 -36.79 -9.48
N PRO A 188 13.36 -36.75 -10.13
CA PRO A 188 14.40 -37.76 -9.92
C PRO A 188 14.77 -37.90 -8.45
N GLU A 189 15.04 -39.12 -7.99
CA GLU A 189 15.27 -39.41 -6.57
C GLU A 189 16.44 -38.59 -5.98
N LYS A 190 17.51 -38.42 -6.76
CA LYS A 190 18.66 -37.57 -6.39
C LYS A 190 18.26 -36.11 -6.16
N VAL A 191 17.30 -35.60 -6.94
CA VAL A 191 16.79 -34.23 -6.78
C VAL A 191 15.89 -34.13 -5.56
N LYS A 192 15.03 -35.14 -5.28
CA LYS A 192 14.23 -35.18 -4.04
C LYS A 192 15.12 -35.14 -2.79
N GLN A 193 16.21 -35.90 -2.81
CA GLN A 193 17.20 -35.89 -1.73
C GLN A 193 17.89 -34.52 -1.60
N ALA A 194 18.22 -33.89 -2.72
CA ALA A 194 18.78 -32.55 -2.74
C ALA A 194 17.79 -31.49 -2.22
N ASP A 195 16.50 -31.58 -2.56
CA ASP A 195 15.42 -30.72 -2.05
C ASP A 195 15.32 -30.81 -0.53
N ALA A 196 15.27 -32.03 0.01
CA ALA A 196 15.19 -32.26 1.45
C ALA A 196 16.45 -31.74 2.17
N ALA A 197 17.63 -31.93 1.57
CA ALA A 197 18.87 -31.39 2.10
C ALA A 197 18.89 -29.86 2.06
N PHE A 198 18.35 -29.25 1.00
CA PHE A 198 18.28 -27.80 0.82
C PHE A 198 17.36 -27.14 1.84
N TRP A 199 16.17 -27.68 2.05
CA TRP A 199 15.28 -27.21 3.10
C TRP A 199 15.97 -27.27 4.46
N LYS A 200 16.52 -28.43 4.82
CA LYS A 200 17.21 -28.63 6.10
C LYS A 200 18.38 -27.65 6.30
N ASP A 201 19.15 -27.39 5.24
CA ASP A 201 20.24 -26.43 5.25
C ASP A 201 19.73 -25.00 5.52
N ILE A 202 18.76 -24.51 4.72
CA ILE A 202 18.18 -23.18 4.87
C ILE A 202 17.54 -23.00 6.25
N SER A 203 16.73 -23.95 6.74
CA SER A 203 16.11 -23.87 8.06
C SER A 203 17.12 -23.83 9.20
N SER A 204 18.33 -24.38 9.01
CA SER A 204 19.37 -24.36 10.04
C SER A 204 20.07 -23.01 10.20
N LEU A 205 19.88 -22.09 9.24
CA LEU A 205 20.49 -20.75 9.25
C LEU A 205 19.63 -19.70 9.98
N GLY A 206 18.33 -19.96 10.18
CA GLY A 206 17.41 -19.04 10.84
C GLY A 206 16.11 -18.85 10.05
N VAL A 207 15.12 -18.21 10.67
CA VAL A 207 13.82 -17.93 10.02
C VAL A 207 13.98 -16.88 8.90
N GLU A 208 14.95 -15.99 9.04
CA GLU A 208 15.28 -14.93 8.09
C GLU A 208 15.75 -15.49 6.72
N TRP A 209 16.17 -16.76 6.68
CA TRP A 209 16.61 -17.43 5.46
C TRP A 209 15.50 -18.17 4.72
N THR A 210 14.31 -18.36 5.34
CA THR A 210 13.18 -19.05 4.69
C THR A 210 12.73 -18.43 3.37
N PRO A 211 12.86 -17.10 3.09
CA PRO A 211 12.43 -16.54 1.82
C PRO A 211 13.07 -17.19 0.59
N ILE A 212 14.30 -17.70 0.70
CA ILE A 212 14.97 -18.42 -0.40
C ILE A 212 14.21 -19.71 -0.72
N TRP A 213 13.85 -20.48 0.30
CA TRP A 213 13.11 -21.73 0.15
C TRP A 213 11.67 -21.48 -0.29
N ASP A 214 11.01 -20.50 0.31
CA ASP A 214 9.63 -20.16 -0.03
C ASP A 214 9.55 -19.73 -1.49
N TRP A 215 10.44 -18.84 -1.93
CA TRP A 215 10.55 -18.48 -3.34
C TRP A 215 10.79 -19.70 -4.24
N TYR A 216 11.82 -20.50 -3.93
CA TYR A 216 12.18 -21.67 -4.71
C TYR A 216 11.02 -22.68 -4.85
N SER A 217 10.38 -23.02 -3.74
CA SER A 217 9.33 -24.05 -3.67
C SER A 217 8.06 -23.65 -4.43
N HIS A 218 7.68 -22.37 -4.38
CA HIS A 218 6.55 -21.84 -5.15
C HIS A 218 6.87 -21.83 -6.64
N VAL A 219 8.01 -21.27 -7.05
CA VAL A 219 8.40 -21.22 -8.47
C VAL A 219 8.59 -22.64 -9.03
N LYS A 220 9.15 -23.57 -8.26
CA LYS A 220 9.26 -25.00 -8.63
C LYS A 220 7.89 -25.62 -8.94
N SER A 221 6.85 -25.19 -8.22
CA SER A 221 5.49 -25.72 -8.35
C SER A 221 4.64 -24.96 -9.37
N GLY A 222 5.18 -23.92 -10.03
CA GLY A 222 4.42 -23.04 -10.92
C GLY A 222 3.50 -22.06 -10.18
N MET A 223 3.68 -21.90 -8.86
CA MET A 223 2.90 -20.99 -8.03
C MET A 223 3.57 -19.62 -7.90
N LEU A 224 2.79 -18.60 -7.56
CA LEU A 224 3.33 -17.28 -7.26
C LEU A 224 4.03 -17.34 -5.89
N PRO A 225 5.31 -16.94 -5.77
CA PRO A 225 5.94 -16.85 -4.46
C PRO A 225 5.30 -15.70 -3.65
N PHE A 226 5.46 -15.71 -2.33
CA PHE A 226 5.04 -14.62 -1.42
C PHE A 226 3.58 -14.14 -1.63
N GLU A 227 2.64 -15.06 -1.76
CA GLU A 227 1.21 -14.73 -1.96
C GLU A 227 0.64 -13.80 -0.88
N ASN A 228 1.25 -13.81 0.31
CA ASN A 228 0.94 -12.90 1.42
C ASN A 228 1.06 -11.41 1.05
N LEU A 229 1.90 -11.07 0.06
CA LEU A 229 2.11 -9.69 -0.39
C LEU A 229 0.98 -9.17 -1.29
N ARG A 230 0.15 -10.04 -1.88
CA ARG A 230 -1.05 -9.66 -2.66
C ARG A 230 -0.81 -8.46 -3.60
N GLY A 231 -1.54 -7.36 -3.43
CA GLY A 231 -1.50 -6.18 -4.31
C GLY A 231 -0.20 -5.37 -4.25
N ILE A 232 0.69 -5.60 -3.28
CA ILE A 232 2.02 -4.97 -3.23
C ILE A 232 3.13 -5.91 -3.69
N PHE A 233 2.79 -7.14 -4.08
CA PHE A 233 3.75 -8.16 -4.49
C PHE A 233 4.71 -7.64 -5.58
N GLU A 234 4.15 -7.04 -6.63
CA GLU A 234 4.92 -6.49 -7.73
C GLU A 234 5.88 -5.41 -7.24
N ASN A 235 5.40 -4.39 -6.51
CA ASN A 235 6.24 -3.31 -5.97
C ASN A 235 7.37 -3.82 -5.06
N VAL A 236 7.11 -4.81 -4.22
CA VAL A 236 8.12 -5.38 -3.32
C VAL A 236 9.15 -6.16 -4.13
N VAL A 237 8.71 -6.98 -5.08
CA VAL A 237 9.61 -7.79 -5.94
C VAL A 237 10.45 -6.90 -6.84
N THR A 238 9.86 -5.90 -7.50
CA THR A 238 10.57 -4.96 -8.36
C THR A 238 11.53 -4.10 -7.55
N GLY A 239 11.11 -3.60 -6.38
CA GLY A 239 11.96 -2.85 -5.46
C GLY A 239 13.16 -3.66 -4.97
N LEU A 240 12.96 -4.94 -4.61
CA LEU A 240 14.06 -5.83 -4.25
C LEU A 240 15.02 -6.08 -5.43
N GLY A 241 14.47 -6.13 -6.64
CA GLY A 241 15.27 -6.31 -7.85
C GLY A 241 16.07 -5.06 -8.27
N GLN A 242 15.63 -3.88 -7.84
CA GLN A 242 16.31 -2.60 -8.07
C GLN A 242 17.44 -2.33 -7.07
N GLU A 243 17.54 -3.09 -5.99
CA GLU A 243 18.63 -2.96 -5.02
C GLU A 243 20.02 -3.14 -5.66
N GLY A 244 20.88 -2.15 -5.46
CA GLY A 244 22.22 -2.10 -6.02
C GLY A 244 23.23 -2.97 -5.27
N ASN A 245 24.48 -3.05 -5.77
CA ASN A 245 25.52 -3.89 -5.16
C ASN A 245 25.83 -3.53 -3.71
N GLU A 246 25.69 -2.26 -3.33
CA GLU A 246 25.86 -1.83 -1.93
C GLU A 246 24.93 -2.58 -0.97
N PHE A 247 23.72 -2.94 -1.41
CA PHE A 247 22.79 -3.74 -0.61
C PHE A 247 23.25 -5.20 -0.54
N TRP A 248 23.58 -5.80 -1.69
CA TRP A 248 23.84 -7.24 -1.84
C TRP A 248 25.25 -7.67 -1.38
N ASP A 249 26.23 -6.77 -1.39
CA ASP A 249 27.61 -7.02 -0.98
C ASP A 249 27.79 -6.96 0.56
N ARG A 250 26.72 -6.63 1.30
CA ARG A 250 26.71 -6.67 2.77
C ARG A 250 26.81 -8.10 3.30
N ASN A 251 26.92 -8.22 4.63
CA ASN A 251 26.87 -9.51 5.29
C ASN A 251 25.58 -10.26 4.90
N PRO A 252 25.65 -11.52 4.43
CA PRO A 252 24.50 -12.31 4.03
C PRO A 252 23.37 -12.36 5.07
N GLU A 253 23.71 -12.42 6.37
CA GLU A 253 22.72 -12.42 7.45
C GLU A 253 21.91 -11.12 7.49
N VAL A 254 22.58 -9.98 7.27
CA VAL A 254 21.93 -8.66 7.23
C VAL A 254 21.05 -8.54 6.00
N VAL A 255 21.54 -9.01 4.85
CA VAL A 255 20.77 -9.02 3.60
C VAL A 255 19.52 -9.86 3.74
N MET A 256 19.64 -11.09 4.25
CA MET A 256 18.51 -11.99 4.40
C MET A 256 17.50 -11.50 5.43
N LYS A 257 17.95 -10.88 6.53
CA LYS A 257 17.06 -10.23 7.48
C LYS A 257 16.24 -9.10 6.84
N ASP A 258 16.89 -8.21 6.08
CA ASP A 258 16.19 -7.11 5.40
C ASP A 258 15.21 -7.64 4.34
N ILE A 259 15.59 -8.69 3.60
CA ILE A 259 14.73 -9.37 2.62
C ILE A 259 13.53 -10.01 3.32
N PHE A 260 13.77 -10.74 4.41
CA PHE A 260 12.72 -11.35 5.22
C PHE A 260 11.74 -10.28 5.69
N GLU A 261 12.23 -9.23 6.34
CA GLU A 261 11.41 -8.11 6.79
C GLU A 261 10.56 -7.51 5.65
N ARG A 262 11.12 -7.29 4.46
CA ARG A 262 10.36 -6.76 3.31
C ARG A 262 9.30 -7.74 2.77
N LEU A 263 9.55 -9.05 2.87
CA LEU A 263 8.68 -10.09 2.35
C LEU A 263 7.66 -10.60 3.39
N THR A 264 7.89 -10.35 4.68
CA THR A 264 7.03 -10.78 5.79
C THR A 264 6.33 -9.65 6.52
N LEU A 265 6.85 -8.42 6.51
CA LEU A 265 6.21 -7.32 7.22
C LEU A 265 5.01 -6.80 6.43
N LEU A 266 3.90 -6.64 7.15
CA LEU A 266 2.89 -5.63 6.84
C LEU A 266 3.62 -4.31 6.51
N PRO A 267 3.19 -3.51 5.52
CA PRO A 267 3.84 -2.26 5.15
C PRO A 267 4.11 -1.45 6.42
N ARG A 268 5.34 -0.95 6.53
CA ARG A 268 5.80 -0.20 7.71
C ARG A 268 4.80 0.91 7.99
N GLN A 269 4.28 0.97 9.22
CA GLN A 269 3.37 2.03 9.64
C GLN A 269 4.02 3.39 9.35
N PRO A 270 3.43 4.22 8.47
CA PRO A 270 3.91 5.57 8.27
C PRO A 270 3.66 6.38 9.55
N PRO A 271 4.44 7.45 9.81
CA PRO A 271 4.19 8.31 10.96
C PRO A 271 2.75 8.81 10.92
N GLU A 272 2.09 8.84 12.09
CA GLU A 272 0.75 9.42 12.19
C GLU A 272 0.82 10.89 11.74
N PRO A 273 0.00 11.33 10.78
CA PRO A 273 -0.02 12.72 10.37
C PRO A 273 -0.31 13.64 11.56
N GLU A 274 0.31 14.81 11.62
CA GLU A 274 0.03 15.76 12.70
C GLU A 274 -1.44 16.22 12.64
N PRO A 275 -2.08 16.48 13.81
CA PRO A 275 -3.41 17.06 13.86
C PRO A 275 -3.46 18.31 12.97
N GLY A 276 -4.44 18.35 12.08
CA GLY A 276 -4.62 19.52 11.23
C GLY A 276 -5.29 20.63 11.99
N PRO A 277 -5.35 21.83 11.38
CA PRO A 277 -6.31 22.83 11.81
C PRO A 277 -7.73 22.24 11.68
N GLY A 278 -8.70 22.84 12.36
CA GLY A 278 -10.08 22.38 12.31
C GLY A 278 -10.43 21.45 13.47
N PRO A 279 -11.59 20.76 13.40
CA PRO A 279 -12.14 20.14 14.58
C PRO A 279 -11.16 19.07 15.07
N GLN A 280 -10.83 19.15 16.35
CA GLN A 280 -10.02 18.14 17.01
C GLN A 280 -10.94 17.02 17.43
N TYR A 281 -10.55 15.79 17.11
CA TYR A 281 -11.35 14.62 17.43
C TYR A 281 -10.62 13.74 18.44
N ASP A 282 -11.42 13.08 19.26
CA ASP A 282 -10.97 11.93 20.03
C ASP A 282 -12.08 10.88 20.10
N ILE A 283 -11.78 9.75 20.75
CA ILE A 283 -12.74 8.67 20.95
C ILE A 283 -13.33 8.78 22.35
N ILE A 284 -14.62 9.15 22.42
CA ILE A 284 -15.39 9.26 23.66
C ILE A 284 -16.50 8.21 23.61
N ASP A 285 -16.60 7.39 24.66
CA ASP A 285 -17.54 6.25 24.73
C ASP A 285 -17.47 5.32 23.52
N GLY A 286 -16.25 5.15 23.00
CA GLY A 286 -15.98 4.33 21.82
C GLY A 286 -16.42 4.96 20.50
N LYS A 287 -16.90 6.20 20.45
CA LYS A 287 -17.30 6.88 19.20
C LYS A 287 -16.43 8.10 18.93
N LEU A 288 -16.33 8.47 17.67
CA LEU A 288 -15.66 9.69 17.25
C LEU A 288 -16.43 10.90 17.80
N SER A 289 -15.76 11.76 18.57
CA SER A 289 -16.31 13.00 19.12
C SER A 289 -15.36 14.18 18.94
N ILE A 290 -15.90 15.38 18.77
CA ILE A 290 -15.13 16.63 18.78
C ILE A 290 -14.75 16.99 20.22
N VAL A 291 -13.55 17.56 20.41
CA VAL A 291 -12.98 17.96 21.70
C VAL A 291 -12.89 19.49 21.78
N ALA A 292 -13.27 20.05 22.93
CA ALA A 292 -13.30 21.49 23.18
C ALA A 292 -11.90 22.13 23.31
N SER A 293 -11.82 23.41 22.95
CA SER A 293 -10.61 24.24 23.05
C SER A 293 -10.91 25.53 23.82
N ALA A 294 -10.05 25.90 24.77
CA ALA A 294 -10.24 27.09 25.61
C ALA A 294 -9.63 28.37 24.98
N PRO A 295 -10.21 29.56 25.23
CA PRO A 295 -9.63 30.84 24.82
C PRO A 295 -8.39 31.21 25.64
N LEU A 296 -7.57 32.14 25.11
CA LEU A 296 -6.42 32.70 25.83
C LEU A 296 -6.86 33.52 27.05
N GLU A 297 -6.07 33.53 28.13
CA GLU A 297 -6.42 34.15 29.42
C GLU A 297 -6.84 35.63 29.30
N ASP A 298 -6.21 36.39 28.40
CA ASP A 298 -6.49 37.81 28.18
C ASP A 298 -7.74 38.09 27.33
N GLU A 299 -8.24 37.08 26.59
CA GLU A 299 -9.42 37.18 25.73
C GLU A 299 -10.71 36.71 26.44
N ILE A 300 -10.62 36.05 27.59
CA ILE A 300 -11.78 35.44 28.31
C ILE A 300 -12.89 36.46 28.58
N THR A 301 -12.57 37.65 29.10
CA THR A 301 -13.61 38.62 29.52
C THR A 301 -14.35 39.26 28.34
N PRO A 302 -13.66 39.77 27.29
CA PRO A 302 -14.32 40.19 26.05
C PRO A 302 -15.14 39.07 25.39
N GLN A 303 -14.60 37.85 25.35
CA GLN A 303 -15.26 36.70 24.73
C GLN A 303 -16.52 36.28 25.49
N LEU A 304 -16.50 36.30 26.83
CA LEU A 304 -17.69 35.97 27.63
C LEU A 304 -18.86 36.93 27.34
N ARG A 305 -18.60 38.24 27.25
CA ARG A 305 -19.64 39.23 26.93
C ARG A 305 -20.17 39.06 25.51
N LEU A 306 -19.30 38.72 24.57
CA LEU A 306 -19.67 38.47 23.19
C LEU A 306 -20.48 37.18 23.07
N PHE A 307 -20.09 36.14 23.82
CA PHE A 307 -20.77 34.86 23.92
C PHE A 307 -22.19 35.01 24.47
N GLU A 308 -22.39 35.69 25.60
CA GLU A 308 -23.73 35.95 26.17
C GLU A 308 -24.65 36.71 25.21
N ARG A 309 -24.08 37.66 24.45
CA ARG A 309 -24.82 38.41 23.44
C ARG A 309 -25.20 37.53 22.26
N LEU A 310 -24.23 36.74 21.77
CA LEU A 310 -24.41 35.83 20.66
C LEU A 310 -25.48 34.78 21.00
N GLN A 311 -25.44 34.17 22.19
CA GLN A 311 -26.46 33.24 22.67
C GLN A 311 -27.87 33.84 22.58
N ARG A 312 -28.05 35.08 23.06
CA ARG A 312 -29.35 35.77 23.03
C ARG A 312 -29.85 36.02 21.61
N ASP A 313 -28.97 36.46 20.70
CA ASP A 313 -29.37 36.75 19.33
C ASP A 313 -29.61 35.46 18.53
N VAL A 314 -28.89 34.38 18.86
CA VAL A 314 -29.12 33.05 18.29
C VAL A 314 -30.43 32.45 18.79
N GLU A 315 -30.78 32.58 20.07
CA GLU A 315 -32.08 32.14 20.60
C GLU A 315 -33.25 32.81 19.85
N ARG A 316 -33.12 34.11 19.54
CA ARG A 316 -34.10 34.84 18.71
C ARG A 316 -34.14 34.29 17.28
N LEU A 317 -32.97 34.01 16.69
CA LEU A 317 -32.87 33.46 15.34
C LEU A 317 -33.48 32.04 15.27
N VAL A 318 -33.26 31.20 16.28
CA VAL A 318 -33.88 29.87 16.42
C VAL A 318 -35.39 29.97 16.45
N ASN A 319 -35.95 30.87 17.27
CA ASN A 319 -37.40 31.09 17.31
C ASN A 319 -37.96 31.61 15.96
N ALA A 320 -37.17 32.39 15.22
CA ALA A 320 -37.56 32.86 13.90
C ALA A 320 -37.44 31.78 12.81
N ALA A 321 -36.55 30.79 13.01
CA ALA A 321 -36.31 29.70 12.07
C ALA A 321 -37.54 28.81 11.85
N ASP A 322 -38.44 28.71 12.83
CA ASP A 322 -39.68 27.94 12.71
C ASP A 322 -40.59 28.43 11.56
N ARG A 323 -40.49 29.71 11.19
CA ARG A 323 -41.26 30.27 10.06
C ARG A 323 -40.71 29.84 8.70
N ILE A 324 -39.39 29.58 8.62
CA ILE A 324 -38.70 29.23 7.39
C ILE A 324 -38.40 27.73 7.27
N ASP A 325 -38.80 26.92 8.24
CA ASP A 325 -38.47 25.49 8.29
C ASP A 325 -38.99 24.73 7.05
N ASN A 326 -40.15 25.13 6.53
CA ASN A 326 -40.74 24.52 5.33
C ASN A 326 -40.10 25.00 4.03
N SER A 327 -39.66 26.27 3.96
CA SER A 327 -39.11 26.87 2.74
C SER A 327 -37.60 26.72 2.62
N HIS A 328 -36.89 26.69 3.76
CA HIS A 328 -35.43 26.63 3.85
C HIS A 328 -34.98 25.64 4.96
N PRO A 329 -35.30 24.34 4.82
CA PRO A 329 -35.07 23.35 5.88
C PRO A 329 -33.58 23.22 6.27
N ASN A 330 -32.65 23.31 5.31
CA ASN A 330 -31.22 23.20 5.59
C ASN A 330 -30.68 24.39 6.42
N LEU A 331 -31.19 25.59 6.16
CA LEU A 331 -30.85 26.77 6.94
C LEU A 331 -31.47 26.67 8.33
N ALA A 332 -32.75 26.32 8.44
CA ALA A 332 -33.42 26.17 9.74
C ALA A 332 -32.71 25.12 10.62
N PHE A 333 -32.29 23.99 10.02
CA PHE A 333 -31.46 23.00 10.69
C PHE A 333 -30.15 23.59 11.20
N SER A 334 -29.39 24.27 10.33
CA SER A 334 -28.08 24.85 10.68
C SER A 334 -28.19 25.93 11.77
N ILE A 335 -29.29 26.68 11.80
CA ILE A 335 -29.58 27.68 12.85
C ILE A 335 -29.79 26.99 14.20
N ARG A 336 -30.63 25.95 14.25
CA ARG A 336 -30.91 25.20 15.48
C ARG A 336 -29.65 24.53 16.01
N GLU A 337 -28.88 23.93 15.11
CA GLU A 337 -27.59 23.32 15.43
C GLU A 337 -26.60 24.32 16.04
N TYR A 338 -26.47 25.49 15.43
CA TYR A 338 -25.62 26.56 15.95
C TYR A 338 -26.08 27.03 17.34
N GLY A 339 -27.39 27.06 17.58
CA GLY A 339 -27.96 27.31 18.91
C GLY A 339 -27.56 26.26 19.93
N THR A 340 -27.67 24.98 19.58
CA THR A 340 -27.27 23.87 20.46
C THR A 340 -25.80 23.90 20.80
N LEU A 341 -24.91 24.18 19.84
CA LEU A 341 -23.47 24.31 20.09
C LEU A 341 -23.11 25.45 21.05
N LEU A 342 -23.93 26.49 21.09
CA LEU A 342 -23.75 27.62 22.01
C LEU A 342 -24.44 27.40 23.37
N ASP A 343 -25.24 26.35 23.54
CA ASP A 343 -25.91 26.01 24.81
C ASP A 343 -24.97 25.28 25.79
N THR A 344 -23.79 25.87 25.99
CA THR A 344 -22.72 25.35 26.87
C THR A 344 -21.96 26.51 27.52
N SER A 345 -21.01 26.19 28.40
CA SER A 345 -20.11 27.19 28.98
C SER A 345 -18.97 27.53 28.02
N LEU A 346 -18.42 28.75 28.11
CA LEU A 346 -17.28 29.17 27.27
C LEU A 346 -16.05 28.25 27.42
N ALA A 347 -15.89 27.61 28.58
CA ALA A 347 -14.77 26.72 28.85
C ALA A 347 -14.91 25.33 28.20
N GLU A 348 -16.15 24.91 27.93
CA GLU A 348 -16.49 23.62 27.34
C GLU A 348 -16.89 23.78 25.86
N LEU A 349 -16.67 24.96 25.30
CA LEU A 349 -17.12 25.28 23.96
C LEU A 349 -16.29 24.54 22.92
N ASP A 350 -16.99 23.85 22.02
CA ASP A 350 -16.41 23.36 20.77
C ASP A 350 -16.27 24.52 19.80
N VAL A 351 -15.17 25.27 19.94
CA VAL A 351 -14.83 26.43 19.09
C VAL A 351 -14.89 26.06 17.62
N THR A 352 -14.51 24.83 17.29
CA THR A 352 -14.41 24.43 15.90
C THR A 352 -15.73 23.94 15.32
N GLY A 353 -16.56 23.24 16.09
CA GLY A 353 -17.96 23.00 15.74
C GLY A 353 -18.69 24.32 15.52
N VAL A 354 -18.52 25.29 16.42
CA VAL A 354 -19.07 26.65 16.30
C VAL A 354 -18.54 27.33 15.04
N TRP A 355 -17.23 27.28 14.77
CA TRP A 355 -16.64 27.84 13.55
C TRP A 355 -17.20 27.20 12.28
N SER A 356 -17.33 25.87 12.27
CA SER A 356 -17.76 25.09 11.12
C SER A 356 -19.22 25.40 10.77
N VAL A 357 -20.12 25.28 11.74
CA VAL A 357 -21.55 25.57 11.55
C VAL A 357 -21.77 27.07 11.31
N GLY A 358 -21.07 27.95 12.02
CA GLY A 358 -21.15 29.39 11.80
C GLY A 358 -20.64 29.83 10.43
N SER A 359 -19.63 29.14 9.88
CA SER A 359 -19.17 29.34 8.50
C SER A 359 -20.21 28.87 7.48
N SER A 360 -20.89 27.73 7.72
CA SER A 360 -22.04 27.31 6.91
C SER A 360 -23.17 28.35 6.92
N LEU A 361 -23.51 28.89 8.10
CA LEU A 361 -24.49 29.97 8.24
C LEU A 361 -24.07 31.24 7.47
N ALA A 362 -22.79 31.61 7.57
CA ALA A 362 -22.24 32.72 6.80
C ALA A 362 -22.35 32.48 5.29
N GLY A 363 -22.10 31.25 4.85
CA GLY A 363 -22.30 30.81 3.48
C GLY A 363 -23.76 30.93 3.02
N PHE A 364 -24.72 30.45 3.82
CA PHE A 364 -26.15 30.57 3.50
C PHE A 364 -26.51 32.04 3.30
N ALA A 365 -26.15 32.88 4.27
CA ALA A 365 -26.43 34.30 4.24
C ALA A 365 -25.79 35.05 3.07
N GLN A 366 -24.60 34.63 2.64
CA GLN A 366 -23.96 35.15 1.44
C GLN A 366 -24.73 34.72 0.18
N SER A 367 -25.05 33.43 0.04
CA SER A 367 -25.83 32.90 -1.09
C SER A 367 -27.16 33.63 -1.25
N PHE A 368 -27.89 33.89 -0.15
CA PHE A 368 -29.15 34.65 -0.19
C PHE A 368 -28.95 36.12 -0.56
N ARG A 369 -27.83 36.75 -0.19
CA ARG A 369 -27.49 38.12 -0.61
C ARG A 369 -27.13 38.22 -2.09
N GLU A 370 -26.44 37.21 -2.62
CA GLU A 370 -26.03 37.13 -4.02
C GLU A 370 -27.14 36.61 -4.94
N GLN A 371 -28.20 36.04 -4.35
CA GLN A 371 -29.35 35.52 -5.07
C GLN A 371 -29.98 36.61 -5.95
N ASN A 372 -29.87 36.42 -7.27
CA ASN A 372 -30.49 37.32 -8.22
C ASN A 372 -32.01 37.07 -8.22
N ARG A 373 -32.75 37.90 -7.47
CA ARG A 373 -34.22 37.83 -7.31
C ARG A 373 -34.99 37.73 -8.62
N ASN A 374 -34.41 38.14 -9.74
CA ASN A 374 -35.03 38.08 -11.07
C ASN A 374 -34.76 36.78 -11.84
N ARG A 375 -33.91 35.88 -11.33
CA ARG A 375 -33.42 34.68 -12.04
C ARG A 375 -33.53 33.37 -11.27
N THR A 376 -33.88 33.40 -9.99
CA THR A 376 -34.02 32.21 -9.15
C THR A 376 -35.46 32.02 -8.70
N LEU A 377 -35.95 30.78 -8.74
CA LEU A 377 -37.30 30.41 -8.30
C LEU A 377 -37.45 30.29 -6.78
N ALA A 378 -36.35 30.33 -6.02
CA ALA A 378 -36.38 30.22 -4.56
C ALA A 378 -36.90 31.52 -3.92
N GLU A 379 -37.80 31.36 -2.95
CA GLU A 379 -38.37 32.47 -2.18
C GLU A 379 -37.27 33.19 -1.38
N PRO A 380 -37.23 34.53 -1.38
CA PRO A 380 -36.25 35.27 -0.59
C PRO A 380 -36.57 35.15 0.91
N LEU A 381 -35.53 35.15 1.75
CA LEU A 381 -35.68 35.20 3.20
C LEU A 381 -36.49 36.41 3.64
N GLU A 382 -37.33 36.20 4.67
CA GLU A 382 -38.04 37.30 5.34
C GLU A 382 -37.04 38.33 5.88
N PRO A 383 -37.30 39.65 5.75
CA PRO A 383 -36.35 40.70 6.17
C PRO A 383 -35.94 40.62 7.64
N GLU A 384 -36.85 40.16 8.52
CA GLU A 384 -36.58 39.96 9.95
C GLU A 384 -35.55 38.84 10.16
N VAL A 385 -35.74 37.70 9.49
CA VAL A 385 -34.86 36.52 9.57
C VAL A 385 -33.50 36.82 8.97
N ASP A 386 -33.45 37.45 7.79
CA ASP A 386 -32.19 37.86 7.17
C ASP A 386 -31.44 38.86 8.08
N GLY A 387 -32.11 39.88 8.60
CA GLY A 387 -31.51 40.86 9.51
C GLY A 387 -30.88 40.23 10.75
N LEU A 388 -31.57 39.26 11.38
CA LEU A 388 -31.07 38.50 12.51
C LEU A 388 -29.88 37.61 12.12
N LEU A 389 -29.98 36.88 11.01
CA LEU A 389 -28.92 36.02 10.50
C LEU A 389 -27.64 36.83 10.23
N GLN A 390 -27.74 37.99 9.57
CA GLN A 390 -26.59 38.87 9.35
C GLN A 390 -25.98 39.40 10.66
N SER A 391 -26.81 39.66 11.68
CA SER A 391 -26.32 40.08 13.00
C SER A 391 -25.52 38.96 13.68
N VAL A 392 -26.08 37.75 13.69
CA VAL A 392 -25.43 36.56 14.26
C VAL A 392 -24.11 36.27 13.56
N ILE A 393 -24.04 36.34 12.24
CA ILE A 393 -22.81 36.07 11.48
C ILE A 393 -21.71 37.09 11.80
N ARG A 394 -22.05 38.38 11.94
CA ARG A 394 -21.07 39.41 12.34
C ARG A 394 -20.52 39.15 13.74
N GLN A 395 -21.38 38.75 14.68
CA GLN A 395 -20.98 38.43 16.04
C GLN A 395 -20.16 37.15 16.10
N HIS A 396 -20.57 36.12 15.36
CA HIS A 396 -19.82 34.88 15.15
C HIS A 396 -18.39 35.17 14.67
N GLY A 397 -18.23 35.99 13.63
CA GLY A 397 -16.91 36.35 13.12
C GLY A 397 -16.04 37.03 14.18
N ALA A 398 -16.58 37.97 14.95
CA ALA A 398 -15.84 38.60 16.04
C ALA A 398 -15.52 37.62 17.19
N PHE A 399 -16.41 36.65 17.42
CA PHE A 399 -16.31 35.66 18.50
C PHE A 399 -15.20 34.66 18.20
N ILE A 400 -15.25 34.00 17.04
CA ILE A 400 -14.22 33.07 16.57
C ILE A 400 -12.83 33.71 16.56
N MET A 401 -12.71 34.97 16.16
CA MET A 401 -11.42 35.64 16.04
C MET A 401 -10.74 35.92 17.39
N GLY A 402 -11.39 35.72 18.53
CA GLY A 402 -10.74 35.74 19.85
C GLY A 402 -10.41 34.36 20.40
N PHE A 403 -10.36 33.34 19.55
CA PHE A 403 -9.73 32.06 19.83
C PHE A 403 -8.53 31.92 18.89
N GLU A 404 -7.40 31.44 19.42
CA GLU A 404 -6.21 31.19 18.58
C GLU A 404 -6.52 30.17 17.48
N GLU A 405 -7.20 29.08 17.83
CA GLU A 405 -7.67 28.07 16.87
C GLU A 405 -8.61 28.67 15.82
N GLY A 406 -9.55 29.54 16.25
CA GLY A 406 -10.46 30.24 15.35
C GLY A 406 -9.75 31.15 14.35
N ARG A 407 -8.69 31.86 14.77
CA ARG A 407 -7.87 32.70 13.89
C ARG A 407 -7.10 31.90 12.84
N ASP A 408 -6.44 30.82 13.26
CA ASP A 408 -5.72 29.92 12.34
C ASP A 408 -6.68 29.29 11.32
N LEU A 409 -7.87 28.89 11.77
CA LEU A 409 -8.93 28.36 10.92
C LEU A 409 -9.37 29.35 9.83
N VAL A 410 -9.64 30.60 10.21
CA VAL A 410 -10.08 31.64 9.27
C VAL A 410 -8.98 31.96 8.24
N ASP A 411 -7.74 32.17 8.67
CA ASP A 411 -6.62 32.51 7.77
C ASP A 411 -6.38 31.39 6.74
N ARG A 412 -6.39 30.13 7.17
CA ARG A 412 -6.21 29.01 6.24
C ARG A 412 -7.41 28.78 5.33
N ALA A 413 -8.64 28.98 5.82
CA ALA A 413 -9.82 28.92 4.97
C ALA A 413 -9.76 29.97 3.86
N ASP A 414 -9.29 31.17 4.18
CA ASP A 414 -9.10 32.22 3.19
C ASP A 414 -7.99 31.87 2.19
N ARG A 415 -6.89 31.24 2.63
CA ARG A 415 -5.85 30.73 1.71
C ARG A 415 -6.36 29.60 0.81
N PHE A 416 -7.18 28.69 1.34
CA PHE A 416 -7.73 27.55 0.60
C PHE A 416 -8.82 27.97 -0.39
N ALA A 417 -9.64 28.97 -0.06
CA ALA A 417 -10.62 29.54 -0.98
C ALA A 417 -9.99 30.08 -2.28
N LEU A 418 -8.70 30.44 -2.24
CA LEU A 418 -7.94 30.88 -3.41
C LEU A 418 -7.54 29.72 -4.35
N ASP A 419 -7.71 28.46 -3.94
CA ASP A 419 -7.43 27.26 -4.73
C ASP A 419 -8.72 26.48 -5.09
N THR A 420 -9.55 27.13 -5.94
CA THR A 420 -10.87 26.62 -6.35
C THR A 420 -10.81 25.37 -7.23
N GLU A 421 -9.67 25.10 -7.86
CA GLU A 421 -9.49 23.96 -8.77
C GLU A 421 -9.29 22.65 -7.97
N THR A 422 -8.47 22.70 -6.92
CA THR A 422 -8.29 21.58 -5.99
C THR A 422 -9.59 21.20 -5.28
N THR A 423 -10.41 22.18 -4.90
CA THR A 423 -11.71 21.94 -4.23
C THR A 423 -12.74 21.27 -5.12
N ARG A 424 -12.80 21.64 -6.40
CA ARG A 424 -13.73 21.00 -7.35
C ARG A 424 -13.41 19.52 -7.54
N GLY A 425 -12.14 19.14 -7.49
CA GLY A 425 -11.69 17.75 -7.56
C GLY A 425 -12.05 16.91 -6.33
N LEU A 426 -12.34 17.53 -5.18
CA LEU A 426 -12.68 16.82 -3.94
C LEU A 426 -14.14 16.38 -3.88
N GLU A 427 -15.04 16.99 -4.62
CA GLU A 427 -16.49 16.79 -4.47
C GLU A 427 -16.93 15.33 -4.62
N GLU A 428 -16.49 14.66 -5.69
CA GLU A 428 -16.86 13.28 -5.98
C GLU A 428 -16.38 12.30 -4.89
N SER A 429 -15.19 12.55 -4.34
CA SER A 429 -14.58 11.70 -3.31
C SER A 429 -14.99 12.09 -1.88
N GLY A 430 -15.30 13.36 -1.63
CA GLY A 430 -15.58 13.92 -0.31
C GLY A 430 -17.03 13.77 0.12
N ASN A 431 -17.99 13.91 -0.82
CA ASN A 431 -19.42 13.74 -0.56
C ASN A 431 -19.77 12.41 0.15
N PRO A 432 -19.31 11.23 -0.33
CA PRO A 432 -19.60 9.98 0.34
C PRO A 432 -18.98 9.90 1.75
N LEU A 433 -17.80 10.50 1.95
CA LEU A 433 -17.10 10.48 3.25
C LEU A 433 -17.83 11.33 4.30
N ILE A 434 -18.19 12.57 3.95
CA ILE A 434 -18.87 13.46 4.90
C ILE A 434 -20.31 12.99 5.16
N ALA A 435 -20.99 12.41 4.17
CA ALA A 435 -22.32 11.84 4.36
C ALA A 435 -22.30 10.65 5.34
N GLU A 436 -21.29 9.79 5.24
CA GLU A 436 -21.11 8.67 6.17
C GLU A 436 -20.79 9.16 7.59
N LEU A 437 -19.86 10.12 7.73
CA LEU A 437 -19.55 10.73 9.03
C LEU A 437 -20.73 11.50 9.64
N ALA A 438 -21.67 11.97 8.83
CA ALA A 438 -22.88 12.67 9.27
C ALA A 438 -24.02 11.73 9.69
N SER A 439 -24.06 10.50 9.16
CA SER A 439 -25.18 9.57 9.32
C SER A 439 -24.87 8.34 10.18
N ASN A 440 -23.61 7.89 10.26
CA ASN A 440 -23.25 6.65 10.94
C ASN A 440 -23.21 6.80 12.47
N ALA A 441 -24.30 6.37 13.12
CA ALA A 441 -24.46 6.45 14.57
C ALA A 441 -23.59 5.47 15.37
N ASP A 442 -23.09 4.42 14.73
CA ASP A 442 -22.18 3.47 15.36
C ASP A 442 -20.75 4.01 15.39
N LEU A 443 -20.36 4.82 14.40
CA LEU A 443 -19.01 5.40 14.30
C LEU A 443 -18.86 6.72 15.05
N VAL A 444 -19.87 7.60 15.00
CA VAL A 444 -19.75 9.00 15.40
C VAL A 444 -20.78 9.36 16.47
N HIS A 445 -20.33 10.09 17.51
CA HIS A 445 -21.18 10.56 18.62
C HIS A 445 -22.31 11.47 18.11
N ASP A 446 -23.45 11.51 18.81
CA ASP A 446 -24.67 12.21 18.35
C ASP A 446 -24.42 13.70 18.08
N ASP A 447 -23.74 14.39 19.01
CA ASP A 447 -23.42 15.81 18.90
C ASP A 447 -22.46 16.09 17.74
N THR A 448 -21.44 15.26 17.57
CA THR A 448 -20.48 15.38 16.48
C THR A 448 -21.12 15.10 15.12
N ARG A 449 -22.05 14.14 15.03
CA ARG A 449 -22.83 13.91 13.80
C ARG A 449 -23.69 15.10 13.43
N ALA A 450 -24.18 15.86 14.42
CA ALA A 450 -25.03 16.99 14.17
C ALA A 450 -24.24 18.15 13.52
N VAL A 451 -23.01 18.40 13.99
CA VAL A 451 -22.03 19.28 13.33
C VAL A 451 -21.75 18.81 11.90
N HIS A 452 -21.44 17.51 11.72
CA HIS A 452 -21.17 16.94 10.40
C HIS A 452 -22.36 17.07 9.44
N ARG A 453 -23.60 16.93 9.93
CA ARG A 453 -24.83 17.12 9.15
C ARG A 453 -24.98 18.54 8.64
N SER A 454 -24.70 19.55 9.47
CA SER A 454 -24.76 20.96 9.05
C SER A 454 -23.78 21.27 7.92
N VAL A 455 -22.55 20.77 8.02
CA VAL A 455 -21.53 20.94 6.97
C VAL A 455 -21.93 20.17 5.71
N ASN A 456 -22.36 18.92 5.84
CA ASN A 456 -22.83 18.11 4.73
C ASN A 456 -24.00 18.78 3.98
N ASN A 457 -25.02 19.27 4.70
CA ASN A 457 -26.19 19.91 4.09
C ASN A 457 -25.79 21.14 3.26
N TYR A 458 -24.90 21.97 3.78
CA TYR A 458 -24.41 23.13 3.04
C TYR A 458 -23.66 22.71 1.76
N VAL A 459 -22.74 21.75 1.88
CA VAL A 459 -21.93 21.28 0.74
C VAL A 459 -22.81 20.62 -0.32
N GLN A 460 -23.87 19.90 0.07
CA GLN A 460 -24.85 19.34 -0.86
C GLN A 460 -25.66 20.42 -1.59
N GLU A 461 -25.97 21.53 -0.92
CA GLU A 461 -26.79 22.61 -1.49
C GLU A 461 -25.99 23.57 -2.38
N PHE A 462 -24.74 23.88 -2.03
CA PHE A 462 -23.95 24.91 -2.71
C PHE A 462 -22.62 24.42 -3.30
N GLY A 463 -22.21 23.18 -3.05
CA GLY A 463 -20.99 22.58 -3.57
C GLY A 463 -19.71 22.91 -2.79
N TRP A 464 -18.64 22.14 -3.06
CA TRP A 464 -17.33 22.29 -2.40
C TRP A 464 -16.55 23.55 -2.83
N ALA A 465 -16.90 24.14 -3.97
CA ALA A 465 -16.24 25.35 -4.48
C ALA A 465 -16.60 26.62 -3.67
N SER A 466 -17.56 26.54 -2.74
CA SER A 466 -17.90 27.64 -1.84
C SER A 466 -16.83 27.76 -0.74
N GLY A 467 -15.80 28.56 -1.05
CA GLY A 467 -14.50 28.69 -0.36
C GLY A 467 -14.40 28.17 1.08
N ARG A 468 -14.99 28.87 2.05
CA ARG A 468 -14.80 28.56 3.48
C ARG A 468 -15.45 27.24 3.92
N VAL A 469 -16.59 26.89 3.32
CA VAL A 469 -17.32 25.68 3.75
C VAL A 469 -16.76 24.43 3.11
N GLY A 470 -16.32 24.50 1.84
CA GLY A 470 -15.55 23.43 1.22
C GLY A 470 -14.27 23.11 2.00
N TYR A 471 -13.60 24.14 2.53
CA TYR A 471 -12.45 23.94 3.42
C TYR A 471 -12.82 23.31 4.76
N ALA A 472 -13.90 23.79 5.39
CA ALA A 472 -14.39 23.21 6.65
C ALA A 472 -14.70 21.72 6.49
N ALA A 473 -15.36 21.34 5.39
CA ALA A 473 -15.63 19.95 5.04
C ALA A 473 -14.35 19.14 4.84
N TYR A 474 -13.33 19.72 4.19
CA TYR A 474 -12.03 19.07 4.02
C TYR A 474 -11.35 18.77 5.36
N LEU A 475 -11.27 19.76 6.26
CA LEU A 475 -10.62 19.60 7.57
C LEU A 475 -11.36 18.61 8.47
N LEU A 476 -12.69 18.65 8.47
CA LEU A 476 -13.55 17.70 9.15
C LEU A 476 -13.22 16.28 8.72
N VAL A 477 -13.27 15.98 7.41
CA VAL A 477 -12.96 14.65 6.89
C VAL A 477 -11.52 14.25 7.22
N ARG A 478 -10.55 15.14 7.01
CA ARG A 478 -9.13 14.87 7.30
C ARG A 478 -8.91 14.45 8.76
N ASN A 479 -9.37 15.24 9.71
CA ASN A 479 -9.11 15.01 11.12
C ASN A 479 -9.94 13.84 11.67
N ALA A 480 -11.18 13.67 11.21
CA ALA A 480 -12.00 12.50 11.53
C ALA A 480 -11.34 11.20 11.07
N VAL A 481 -10.94 11.11 9.80
CA VAL A 481 -10.30 9.92 9.22
C VAL A 481 -9.03 9.56 9.96
N ARG A 482 -8.19 10.55 10.29
CA ARG A 482 -6.95 10.35 11.06
C ARG A 482 -7.24 9.62 12.38
N VAL A 483 -8.22 10.09 13.14
CA VAL A 483 -8.56 9.51 14.45
C VAL A 483 -9.23 8.14 14.29
N VAL A 484 -10.09 7.96 13.27
CA VAL A 484 -10.69 6.66 12.94
C VAL A 484 -9.61 5.61 12.64
N ILE A 485 -8.59 5.96 11.84
CA ILE A 485 -7.48 5.06 11.54
C ILE A 485 -6.65 4.78 12.79
N ARG A 486 -6.25 5.82 13.54
CA ARG A 486 -5.50 5.68 14.79
C ARG A 486 -6.19 4.70 15.74
N TRP A 487 -7.51 4.86 15.86
CA TRP A 487 -8.32 4.05 16.74
C TRP A 487 -8.48 2.60 16.26
N ALA A 488 -8.76 2.41 14.96
CA ALA A 488 -8.82 1.08 14.34
C ALA A 488 -7.49 0.32 14.50
N VAL A 489 -6.36 1.03 14.46
CA VAL A 489 -5.04 0.46 14.65
C VAL A 489 -4.78 0.07 16.09
N PHE A 490 -5.04 0.99 17.02
CA PHE A 490 -4.71 0.81 18.43
C PHE A 490 -5.46 -0.38 19.05
N TYR A 491 -6.73 -0.58 18.67
CA TYR A 491 -7.58 -1.63 19.24
C TYR A 491 -7.85 -2.81 18.30
N GLY A 492 -7.81 -2.61 16.97
CA GLY A 492 -8.24 -3.63 16.01
C GLY A 492 -7.12 -4.55 15.53
N PHE A 493 -5.92 -4.03 15.26
CA PHE A 493 -4.89 -4.82 14.54
C PHE A 493 -3.96 -5.63 15.43
N LYS A 494 -3.74 -5.19 16.67
CA LYS A 494 -2.90 -5.92 17.62
C LYS A 494 -3.58 -7.22 18.09
N ASP A 495 -4.91 -7.18 18.24
CA ASP A 495 -5.70 -8.35 18.64
C ASP A 495 -6.17 -9.18 17.43
N ALA A 496 -6.16 -8.63 16.20
CA ALA A 496 -6.53 -9.39 15.01
C ALA A 496 -5.55 -10.46 14.55
N VAL A 497 -4.31 -10.40 15.03
CA VAL A 497 -3.32 -11.46 14.83
C VAL A 497 -3.51 -12.61 15.85
N GLU A 498 -4.28 -12.40 16.93
CA GLU A 498 -4.47 -13.42 17.99
C GLU A 498 -5.94 -13.83 18.25
N GLY A 499 -6.96 -13.14 17.73
CA GLY A 499 -8.34 -13.64 17.73
C GLY A 499 -9.44 -12.56 17.75
N VAL A 500 -9.91 -12.14 16.57
CA VAL A 500 -11.00 -11.14 16.44
C VAL A 500 -12.37 -11.66 16.84
N SER A 501 -12.57 -12.97 16.98
CA SER A 501 -13.91 -13.53 17.27
C SER A 501 -14.44 -13.19 18.67
N ALA A 502 -13.63 -12.60 19.56
CA ALA A 502 -14.04 -12.20 20.91
C ALA A 502 -14.27 -10.68 21.12
N ALA A 503 -13.96 -9.82 20.14
CA ALA A 503 -14.10 -8.35 20.27
C ALA A 503 -15.54 -7.83 20.03
N SER A 504 -16.55 -8.59 20.48
CA SER A 504 -17.98 -8.26 20.39
C SER A 504 -18.44 -7.15 21.35
N GLY A 505 -17.51 -6.44 22.00
CA GLY A 505 -17.80 -5.40 22.99
C GLY A 505 -17.92 -3.97 22.45
N PHE A 506 -17.44 -3.68 21.24
CA PHE A 506 -17.37 -2.29 20.72
C PHE A 506 -17.94 -2.19 19.30
N PRO A 507 -19.27 -1.98 19.13
CA PRO A 507 -19.93 -1.81 17.84
C PRO A 507 -19.25 -0.78 16.93
N SER A 508 -18.67 0.21 17.56
CA SER A 508 -18.03 1.34 16.92
C SER A 508 -16.67 0.97 16.27
N LEU A 509 -15.92 -0.01 16.79
CA LEU A 509 -14.65 -0.45 16.18
C LEU A 509 -14.90 -1.16 14.86
N LYS A 510 -15.95 -2.00 14.82
CA LYS A 510 -16.44 -2.61 13.59
C LYS A 510 -16.88 -1.56 12.58
N ALA A 511 -17.56 -0.51 13.04
CA ALA A 511 -17.95 0.62 12.20
C ALA A 511 -16.72 1.35 11.62
N ALA A 512 -15.67 1.57 12.42
CA ALA A 512 -14.42 2.18 11.96
C ALA A 512 -13.69 1.35 10.90
N ILE A 513 -13.54 0.04 11.12
CA ILE A 513 -12.91 -0.86 10.13
C ILE A 513 -13.77 -0.92 8.85
N SER A 514 -15.10 -1.01 8.98
CA SER A 514 -16.02 -1.01 7.84
C SER A 514 -15.97 0.31 7.06
N PHE A 515 -15.84 1.45 7.76
CA PHE A 515 -15.66 2.76 7.14
C PHE A 515 -14.38 2.80 6.29
N ILE A 516 -13.24 2.40 6.86
CA ILE A 516 -11.95 2.39 6.13
C ILE A 516 -12.04 1.46 4.91
N TYR A 517 -12.66 0.29 5.05
CA TYR A 517 -12.76 -0.70 3.98
C TYR A 517 -13.73 -0.27 2.85
N ASN A 518 -14.96 0.12 3.21
CA ASN A 518 -16.00 0.46 2.23
C ASN A 518 -15.71 1.76 1.48
N PHE A 519 -14.98 2.69 2.11
CA PHE A 519 -14.64 3.99 1.53
C PHE A 519 -13.18 4.09 1.10
N ALA A 520 -12.47 2.97 0.95
CA ALA A 520 -11.05 2.97 0.58
C ALA A 520 -10.75 3.78 -0.71
N SER A 521 -11.50 3.55 -1.78
CA SER A 521 -11.32 4.28 -3.04
C SER A 521 -11.58 5.79 -2.89
N PRO A 522 -12.73 6.23 -2.33
CA PRO A 522 -12.96 7.64 -1.99
C PRO A 522 -11.84 8.25 -1.13
N LEU A 523 -11.38 7.56 -0.07
CA LEU A 523 -10.31 8.07 0.80
C LEU A 523 -8.99 8.27 0.04
N LEU A 524 -8.61 7.32 -0.82
CA LEU A 524 -7.37 7.42 -1.61
C LEU A 524 -7.40 8.58 -2.59
N VAL A 525 -8.53 8.80 -3.26
CA VAL A 525 -8.71 9.93 -4.18
C VAL A 525 -8.72 11.25 -3.40
N PHE A 526 -9.46 11.30 -2.29
CA PHE A 526 -9.62 12.50 -1.47
C PHE A 526 -8.29 13.00 -0.89
N PHE A 527 -7.41 12.09 -0.46
CA PHE A 527 -6.10 12.45 0.10
C PHE A 527 -4.96 12.48 -0.92
N ALA A 528 -5.23 12.38 -2.22
CA ALA A 528 -4.19 12.40 -3.26
C ALA A 528 -3.28 13.65 -3.21
N SER A 529 -3.82 14.79 -2.76
CA SER A 529 -3.08 16.05 -2.58
C SER A 529 -2.33 16.18 -1.25
N SER A 530 -2.48 15.21 -0.33
CA SER A 530 -1.85 15.19 1.00
C SER A 530 -1.01 13.92 1.17
N PRO A 531 0.29 13.93 0.80
CA PRO A 531 1.13 12.72 0.77
C PRO A 531 1.19 11.97 2.09
N GLU A 532 1.23 12.70 3.21
CA GLU A 532 1.25 12.13 4.57
C GLU A 532 -0.05 11.37 4.89
N MET A 533 -1.21 11.99 4.63
CA MET A 533 -2.50 11.33 4.83
C MET A 533 -2.70 10.18 3.85
N LEU A 534 -2.29 10.34 2.59
CA LEU A 534 -2.40 9.30 1.57
C LEU A 534 -1.64 8.03 1.99
N ALA A 535 -0.39 8.18 2.43
CA ALA A 535 0.41 7.06 2.93
C ALA A 535 -0.26 6.40 4.14
N TYR A 536 -0.79 7.21 5.08
CA TYR A 536 -1.48 6.71 6.27
C TYR A 536 -2.76 5.92 5.94
N VAL A 537 -3.57 6.40 4.99
CA VAL A 537 -4.77 5.70 4.49
C VAL A 537 -4.41 4.43 3.73
N GLN A 538 -3.42 4.48 2.84
CA GLN A 538 -2.97 3.30 2.07
C GLN A 538 -2.52 2.17 3.01
N TRP A 539 -1.75 2.55 4.03
CA TRP A 539 -1.34 1.61 5.07
C TRP A 539 -2.54 1.05 5.82
N ALA A 540 -3.44 1.90 6.34
CA ALA A 540 -4.62 1.45 7.07
C ALA A 540 -5.50 0.50 6.26
N PHE A 541 -5.70 0.80 4.97
CA PHE A 541 -6.44 -0.04 4.05
C PHE A 541 -5.77 -1.40 3.82
N TYR A 542 -4.44 -1.42 3.66
CA TYR A 542 -3.71 -2.67 3.56
C TYR A 542 -3.98 -3.56 4.79
N ILE A 543 -3.93 -3.00 6.00
CA ILE A 543 -4.13 -3.79 7.21
C ILE A 543 -5.61 -4.23 7.34
N THR A 544 -6.60 -3.35 7.07
CA THR A 544 -8.03 -3.75 7.12
C THR A 544 -8.37 -4.85 6.11
N GLN A 545 -7.76 -4.84 4.91
CA GLN A 545 -7.94 -5.91 3.94
C GLN A 545 -7.44 -7.27 4.42
N GLN A 546 -6.39 -7.30 5.26
CA GLN A 546 -5.89 -8.57 5.80
C GLN A 546 -6.90 -9.16 6.78
N VAL A 547 -7.49 -8.33 7.65
CA VAL A 547 -8.51 -8.74 8.64
C VAL A 547 -9.80 -9.21 7.97
N PHE A 548 -10.30 -8.49 6.96
CA PHE A 548 -11.56 -8.85 6.30
C PHE A 548 -11.49 -10.10 5.43
N LYS A 549 -10.31 -10.53 5.00
CA LYS A 549 -10.14 -11.77 4.19
C LYS A 549 -9.76 -12.99 5.03
N SER A 550 -9.54 -12.82 6.35
CA SER A 550 -9.31 -13.93 7.28
C SER A 550 -10.58 -14.43 7.95
N ASP A 551 -11.66 -13.65 7.91
CA ASP A 551 -13.03 -14.08 8.19
C ASP A 551 -13.70 -14.62 6.91
#